data_AF-A0A3S3FDZ8-F1
#
_entry.id   AF-A0A3S3FDZ8-F1
#
_cell.length_a   1.000
_cell.length_b   1.000
_cell.length_c   1.000
_cell.angle_alpha   90.00
_cell.angle_beta   90.00
_cell.angle_gamma   90.00
#
_symmetry.space_group_name_H-M   'P 1'
#
loop_
_entity.id
_entity.type
_entity.pdbx_description
1 polymer ?
#
loop_
_entity_poly.entity_id
_entity_poly.type
_entity_poly.pdbx_seq_one_letter_code
_entity_poly.pdbx_strand_id
1 'polypeptide(L)'
;MAARLGMGLAVLPCYLGDLEPGLVRVTPEPIPVLVRELWLVTHSDLKTTARVRAFFEVVGGELARERALISGSVGCGGKSPKQTDGFVQDSGVL
;
A
#
# COMPACT_ATOMS: atom_id res chain seq x y z
N MET A 1 -14.24 -0.17 -14.38
CA MET A 1 -13.25 0.71 -15.05
C MET A 1 -13.26 0.44 -16.55
N ALA A 2 -12.93 1.43 -17.40
CA ALA A 2 -12.82 1.22 -18.86
C ALA A 2 -11.78 0.14 -19.22
N ALA A 3 -10.68 0.06 -18.47
CA ALA A 3 -9.68 -1.00 -18.59
C ALA A 3 -10.27 -2.40 -18.31
N ARG A 4 -11.16 -2.53 -17.31
CA ARG A 4 -11.88 -3.79 -17.00
C ARG A 4 -12.78 -4.25 -18.15
N LEU A 5 -13.30 -3.29 -18.93
CA LEU A 5 -14.13 -3.57 -20.10
C LEU A 5 -13.29 -3.80 -21.37
N GLY A 6 -11.96 -3.90 -21.25
CA GLY A 6 -11.06 -4.12 -22.38
C GLY A 6 -10.91 -2.92 -23.32
N MET A 7 -11.38 -1.73 -22.91
CA MET A 7 -11.36 -0.53 -23.75
C MET A 7 -10.02 0.25 -23.69
N GLY A 8 -9.00 -0.30 -23.02
CA GLY A 8 -7.67 0.31 -22.97
C GLY A 8 -6.81 -0.15 -21.78
N LEU A 9 -5.63 0.47 -21.65
CA LEU A 9 -4.72 0.27 -20.53
C LEU A 9 -4.93 1.34 -19.46
N ALA A 10 -4.75 0.97 -18.19
CA ALA A 10 -4.80 1.89 -17.07
C ALA A 10 -3.61 1.68 -16.15
N VAL A 11 -3.09 2.78 -15.61
CA VAL A 11 -2.10 2.77 -14.55
C VAL A 11 -2.85 2.77 -13.22
N LEU A 12 -2.69 1.69 -12.45
CA LEU A 12 -3.42 1.47 -11.20
C LEU A 12 -2.44 1.08 -10.08
N PRO A 13 -2.76 1.39 -8.82
CA PRO A 13 -2.05 0.81 -7.69
C PRO A 13 -2.10 -0.72 -7.73
N CYS A 14 -1.00 -1.36 -7.37
CA CYS A 14 -0.82 -2.81 -7.43
C CYS A 14 -1.90 -3.58 -6.65
N TYR A 15 -2.20 -3.14 -5.43
CA TYR A 15 -3.24 -3.76 -4.59
C TYR A 15 -4.65 -3.66 -5.19
N LEU A 16 -4.91 -2.66 -6.04
CA LEU A 16 -6.21 -2.48 -6.68
C LEU A 16 -6.31 -3.30 -7.97
N GLY A 17 -5.24 -3.31 -8.77
CA GLY A 17 -5.18 -4.06 -10.03
C GLY A 17 -5.14 -5.58 -9.82
N ASP A 18 -4.42 -6.05 -8.80
CA ASP A 18 -4.24 -7.49 -8.54
C ASP A 18 -5.50 -8.16 -7.99
N LEU A 19 -6.31 -7.39 -7.25
CA LEU A 19 -7.56 -7.88 -6.69
C LEU A 19 -8.73 -7.83 -7.69
N GLU A 20 -8.59 -7.10 -8.80
CA GLU A 20 -9.67 -6.90 -9.77
C GLU A 20 -9.74 -8.07 -10.77
N PRO A 21 -10.81 -8.89 -10.74
CA PRO A 21 -10.95 -10.00 -11.67
C PRO A 21 -11.08 -9.49 -13.11
N GLY A 22 -10.30 -10.07 -14.01
CA GLY A 22 -10.30 -9.71 -15.43
C GLY A 22 -9.31 -8.60 -15.82
N LEU A 23 -8.55 -8.07 -14.86
CA LEU A 23 -7.34 -7.30 -15.16
C LEU A 23 -6.10 -8.19 -15.12
N VAL A 24 -5.11 -7.84 -15.94
CA VAL A 24 -3.79 -8.50 -15.97
C VAL A 24 -2.71 -7.42 -15.93
N ARG A 25 -1.61 -7.72 -15.22
CA ARG A 25 -0.44 -6.85 -15.23
C ARG A 25 0.22 -6.87 -16.60
N VAL A 26 0.46 -5.68 -17.15
CA VAL A 26 1.21 -5.50 -18.39
C VAL A 26 2.72 -5.51 -18.11
N THR A 27 3.17 -4.99 -16.96
CA THR A 27 4.58 -4.98 -16.57
C THR A 27 4.86 -6.00 -15.47
N PRO A 28 5.99 -6.71 -15.52
CA PRO A 28 6.35 -7.71 -14.53
C PRO A 28 6.77 -7.12 -13.18
N GLU A 29 7.23 -5.86 -13.11
CA GLU A 29 7.52 -5.16 -11.86
C GLU A 29 6.67 -3.87 -11.70
N PRO A 30 6.47 -3.39 -10.45
CA PRO A 30 5.93 -2.07 -10.20
C PRO A 30 6.78 -0.98 -10.87
N ILE A 31 6.12 0.00 -11.47
CA ILE A 31 6.80 1.13 -12.13
C ILE A 31 7.47 2.01 -11.05
N PRO A 32 8.80 2.19 -11.04
CA PRO A 32 9.51 2.84 -9.94
C PRO A 32 9.03 4.26 -9.62
N VAL A 33 8.71 5.06 -10.64
CA VAL A 33 8.22 6.45 -10.46
C VAL A 33 6.81 6.52 -9.85
N LEU A 34 6.11 5.39 -9.79
CA LEU A 34 4.75 5.28 -9.23
C LEU A 34 4.73 4.60 -7.87
N VAL A 35 5.88 4.18 -7.33
CA VAL A 35 5.97 3.67 -5.97
C VAL A 35 5.64 4.79 -5.00
N ARG A 36 4.73 4.53 -4.06
CA ARG A 36 4.27 5.47 -3.03
C ARG A 36 4.36 4.83 -1.66
N GLU A 37 4.56 5.67 -0.66
CA GLU A 37 4.57 5.26 0.74
C GLU A 37 3.16 5.35 1.31
N LEU A 38 2.81 4.39 2.17
CA LEU A 38 1.55 4.34 2.89
C LEU A 38 1.79 4.74 4.34
N TRP A 39 1.08 5.76 4.80
CA TRP A 39 1.23 6.33 6.14
C TRP A 39 -0.07 6.21 6.94
N LEU A 40 0.03 5.74 8.17
CA LEU A 40 -1.05 5.84 9.15
C LEU A 40 -0.81 7.08 10.01
N VAL A 41 -1.68 8.08 9.90
CA VAL A 41 -1.55 9.35 10.62
C VAL A 41 -2.58 9.43 11.74
N THR A 42 -2.14 9.85 12.92
CA THR A 42 -3.02 10.23 14.03
C THR A 42 -2.50 11.50 14.69
N HIS A 43 -3.42 12.31 15.20
CA HIS A 43 -3.06 13.45 16.04
C HIS A 43 -2.32 12.99 17.30
N SER A 44 -1.32 13.75 17.74
CA SER A 44 -0.49 13.46 18.93
C SER A 44 -1.32 13.24 20.18
N ASP A 45 -2.32 14.10 20.38
CA ASP A 45 -3.14 14.13 21.59
C ASP A 45 -4.04 12.89 21.70
N LEU A 46 -4.33 12.27 20.55
CA LEU A 46 -5.18 11.10 20.46
C LEU A 46 -4.37 9.79 20.54
N LYS A 47 -3.04 9.82 20.34
CA LYS A 47 -2.17 8.64 20.36
C LYS A 47 -2.19 7.90 21.70
N THR A 48 -2.41 8.61 22.82
CA THR A 48 -2.47 8.04 24.17
C THR A 48 -3.85 7.47 24.52
N THR A 49 -4.88 7.77 23.75
CA THR A 49 -6.23 7.28 23.98
C THR A 49 -6.31 5.79 23.69
N ALA A 50 -6.81 5.00 24.65
CA ALA A 50 -6.88 3.54 24.54
C ALA A 50 -7.55 3.05 23.25
N ARG A 51 -8.62 3.74 22.80
CA ARG A 51 -9.34 3.42 21.56
C ARG A 51 -8.47 3.59 20.31
N VAL A 52 -7.66 4.65 20.27
CA VAL A 52 -6.77 4.93 19.13
C VAL A 52 -5.64 3.93 19.09
N ARG A 53 -5.01 3.66 20.24
CA ARG A 53 -4.00 2.60 20.33
C ARG A 53 -4.55 1.25 19.87
N ALA A 54 -5.73 0.85 20.33
CA ALA A 54 -6.36 -0.40 19.90
C ALA A 54 -6.59 -0.44 18.38
N PHE A 55 -7.01 0.67 17.77
CA PHE A 55 -7.15 0.77 16.32
C PHE A 55 -5.81 0.60 15.59
N PHE A 56 -4.74 1.27 16.05
CA PHE A 56 -3.42 1.17 15.44
C PHE A 56 -2.81 -0.24 15.55
N GLU A 57 -3.03 -0.94 16.67
CA GLU A 57 -2.58 -2.33 16.82
C GLU A 57 -3.27 -3.25 15.81
N VAL A 58 -4.58 -3.09 15.61
CA VAL A 58 -5.34 -3.91 14.65
C VAL A 58 -4.98 -3.54 13.22
N VAL A 59 -5.14 -2.28 12.84
CA VAL A 59 -4.95 -1.84 11.44
C VAL A 59 -3.48 -1.87 11.04
N GLY A 60 -2.57 -1.42 11.90
CA GLY A 60 -1.14 -1.54 11.65
C GLY A 60 -0.70 -3.00 11.51
N GLY A 61 -1.27 -3.89 12.34
CA GLY A 61 -1.04 -5.33 12.25
C GLY A 61 -1.54 -5.95 10.93
N GLU A 62 -2.74 -5.59 10.47
CA GLU A 62 -3.27 -6.06 9.19
C GLU A 62 -2.49 -5.50 8.00
N LEU A 63 -2.16 -4.20 7.99
CA LEU A 63 -1.37 -3.60 6.92
C LEU A 63 0.03 -4.23 6.82
N ALA A 64 0.62 -4.61 7.96
CA ALA A 64 1.89 -5.34 7.97
C ALA A 64 1.75 -6.74 7.36
N ARG A 65 0.62 -7.43 7.60
CA ARG A 65 0.33 -8.74 6.97
C ARG A 65 0.11 -8.62 5.47
N GLU A 66 -0.60 -7.59 5.04
CA GLU A 66 -0.88 -7.32 3.62
C GLU A 66 0.24 -6.58 2.89
N ARG A 67 1.38 -6.33 3.56
CA ARG A 67 2.52 -5.59 3.01
C ARG A 67 2.92 -6.07 1.62
N ALA A 68 2.89 -7.38 1.39
CA ALA A 68 3.26 -7.96 0.11
C ALA A 68 2.32 -7.53 -1.04
N LEU A 69 1.03 -7.40 -0.76
CA LEU A 69 0.01 -6.93 -1.72
C LEU A 69 0.13 -5.42 -1.95
N ILE A 70 0.27 -4.66 -0.86
CA ILE A 70 0.37 -3.19 -0.91
C ILE A 70 1.63 -2.74 -1.67
N SER A 71 2.75 -3.43 -1.47
CA SER A 71 4.01 -3.17 -2.18
C SER A 71 4.02 -3.69 -3.62
N GLY A 72 3.02 -4.48 -4.02
CA GLY A 72 2.93 -5.10 -5.34
C GLY A 72 3.89 -6.27 -5.56
N SER A 73 4.41 -6.88 -4.50
CA SER A 73 5.33 -8.03 -4.59
C SER A 73 4.64 -9.39 -4.82
N VAL A 74 3.32 -9.48 -4.63
CA VAL A 74 2.54 -10.74 -4.79
C VAL A 74 2.26 -11.14 -6.24
N GLY A 75 2.42 -10.21 -7.19
CA GLY A 75 2.18 -10.45 -8.62
C GLY A 75 3.45 -10.63 -9.48
N CYS A 76 4.63 -10.58 -8.85
CA CYS A 76 5.91 -10.50 -9.56
C CYS A 76 6.82 -11.68 -9.20
N GLY A 77 7.15 -12.53 -10.18
CA GLY A 77 8.20 -13.55 -10.07
C GLY A 77 9.64 -12.98 -10.08
N GLY A 78 9.87 -11.80 -9.49
CA GLY A 78 11.12 -11.04 -9.59
C GLY A 78 11.40 -10.24 -8.32
N LYS A 79 12.66 -10.31 -7.84
CA LYS A 79 13.11 -9.93 -6.49
C LYS A 79 12.82 -8.48 -6.10
N SER A 80 12.32 -8.33 -4.87
CA SER A 80 12.06 -7.08 -4.15
C SER A 80 13.24 -6.09 -4.21
N PRO A 81 13.02 -4.83 -4.62
CA PRO A 81 13.87 -3.72 -4.22
C PRO A 81 13.60 -3.43 -2.74
N LYS A 82 14.68 -3.22 -1.98
CA LYS A 82 14.62 -2.90 -0.55
C LYS A 82 14.07 -1.48 -0.37
N GLN A 83 12.82 -1.35 0.09
CA GLN A 83 12.29 -0.10 0.65
C GLN A 83 12.69 -0.06 2.13
N THR A 84 13.44 0.98 2.47
CA THR A 84 13.82 1.43 3.81
C THR A 84 12.58 1.51 4.68
N ASP A 85 12.58 0.84 5.84
CA ASP A 85 11.54 0.97 6.86
C ASP A 85 11.60 2.39 7.44
N GLY A 86 10.96 3.32 6.76
CA GLY A 86 10.62 4.63 7.29
C GLY A 86 9.46 4.50 8.26
N PHE A 87 9.69 3.82 9.39
CA PHE A 87 8.89 4.05 10.60
C PHE A 87 9.27 5.44 11.14
N VAL A 88 8.92 6.49 10.39
CA VAL A 88 9.00 7.86 10.86
C VAL A 88 7.65 8.18 11.45
N GLN A 89 7.60 8.03 12.77
CA GLN A 89 6.61 8.70 13.60
C GLN A 89 6.81 10.20 13.39
N ASP A 90 6.14 10.79 12.40
CA ASP A 90 6.07 12.24 12.30
C ASP A 90 5.23 12.74 13.48
N SER A 91 5.97 13.08 14.52
CA SER A 91 5.50 13.84 15.65
C SER A 91 5.78 15.30 15.32
N GLY A 92 4.87 15.95 14.62
CA GLY A 92 4.59 17.35 14.89
C GLY A 92 4.80 18.35 13.76
N VAL A 93 3.74 19.17 13.64
CA VAL A 93 3.73 20.61 13.36
C VAL A 93 3.79 20.99 11.88
N LEU A 94 2.62 21.31 11.33
CA LEU A 94 2.14 22.68 11.17
C LEU A 94 0.61 22.73 11.26
#